data_AF-A0A2S9FKR3-F1
#
_entry.id   AF-A0A2S9FKR3-F1
#
_cell.length_a   1.000
_cell.length_b   1.000
_cell.length_c   1.000
_cell.angle_alpha   90.00
_cell.angle_beta   90.00
_cell.angle_gamma   90.00
#
_symmetry.space_group_name_H-M   'P 1'
#
loop_
_entity.id
_entity.type
_entity.pdbx_description
1 polymer ?
#
loop_
_entity_poly.entity_id
_entity_poly.type
_entity_poly.pdbx_seq_one_letter_code
_entity_poly.pdbx_strand_id
1 'polypeptide(L)' 'MTDSPNISESASEPPVRELADVPAVEVITRAAVMLMSATAEKLGLSDDDPDDSPHRDLDEARR' A
#
# COMPACT_ATOMS: atom_id res chain seq x y z
N MET A 1 19.24 43.80 -3.82
CA MET A 1 19.70 42.82 -2.81
C MET A 1 18.57 41.84 -2.60
N THR A 2 18.56 40.79 -3.41
CA THR A 2 17.58 39.71 -3.35
C THR A 2 18.21 38.57 -2.57
N ASP A 3 17.93 38.49 -1.27
CA ASP A 3 18.11 37.25 -0.52
C ASP A 3 16.81 36.46 -0.64
N SER A 4 16.79 35.54 -1.60
CA SER A 4 15.78 34.49 -1.63
C SER A 4 16.14 33.45 -0.56
N PRO A 5 15.20 33.04 0.31
CA PRO A 5 15.49 32.05 1.32
C PRO A 5 15.80 30.71 0.62
N ASN A 6 17.00 30.20 0.84
CA ASN A 6 17.37 28.84 0.49
C ASN A 6 16.57 27.90 1.39
N ILE A 7 15.39 27.47 0.92
CA ILE A 7 14.64 26.39 1.55
C ILE A 7 15.46 25.14 1.28
N SER A 8 16.27 24.70 2.25
CA SER A 8 16.97 23.43 2.20
C SER A 8 15.97 22.31 1.94
N GLU A 9 15.97 21.84 0.69
CA GLU A 9 15.08 20.84 0.10
C GLU A 9 15.46 19.44 0.60
N SER A 10 15.37 19.22 1.91
CA SER A 10 15.77 17.95 2.55
C SER A 10 14.82 17.51 3.67
N ALA A 11 13.69 18.21 3.84
CA ALA A 11 12.77 17.97 4.97
C ALA A 11 11.63 16.98 4.64
N SER A 12 11.57 16.43 3.42
CA SER A 12 10.39 15.69 2.94
C SER A 12 10.64 14.27 2.43
N GLU A 13 11.89 13.78 2.41
CA GLU A 13 12.15 12.39 2.01
C GLU A 13 12.20 11.46 3.24
N PRO A 14 11.42 10.37 3.23
CA PRO A 14 11.51 9.37 4.29
C PRO A 14 12.92 8.75 4.28
N PRO A 15 13.49 8.43 5.44
CA PRO A 15 14.82 7.85 5.51
C PRO A 15 14.86 6.51 4.76
N VAL A 16 15.75 6.42 3.77
CA VAL A 16 16.02 5.19 3.02
C VAL A 16 16.91 4.27 3.87
N ARG A 17 16.54 2.99 3.97
CA ARG A 17 17.32 1.96 4.67
C ARG A 17 17.79 0.90 3.68
N GLU A 18 19.01 0.40 3.85
CA GLU A 18 19.52 -0.74 3.09
C GLU A 18 18.69 -1.99 3.39
N LEU A 19 18.24 -2.69 2.34
CA LEU A 19 17.36 -3.85 2.50
C LEU A 19 18.06 -5.00 3.24
N ALA A 20 19.38 -5.11 3.12
CA ALA A 20 20.19 -6.11 3.82
C ALA A 20 20.15 -5.97 5.35
N ASP A 21 19.88 -4.77 5.85
CA ASP A 21 19.80 -4.49 7.29
C ASP A 21 18.39 -4.64 7.86
N VAL A 22 17.39 -4.91 7.00
CA VAL A 22 15.99 -5.05 7.41
C VAL A 22 15.68 -6.52 7.73
N PRO A 23 15.08 -6.83 8.89
CA PRO A 23 14.65 -8.19 9.20
C PRO A 23 13.68 -8.72 8.13
N ALA A 24 13.92 -9.94 7.64
CA ALA A 24 13.07 -10.55 6.60
C ALA A 24 11.58 -10.57 7.00
N VAL A 25 11.28 -10.79 8.28
CA VAL A 25 9.90 -10.78 8.81
C VAL A 25 9.20 -9.43 8.61
N GLU A 26 9.91 -8.31 8.73
CA GLU A 26 9.34 -6.98 8.52
C GLU A 26 8.92 -6.79 7.04
N VAL A 27 9.79 -7.20 6.12
CA VAL A 27 9.52 -7.11 4.68
C VAL A 27 8.35 -8.00 4.28
N ILE A 28 8.37 -9.26 4.73
CA ILE A 28 7.35 -10.26 4.39
C ILE A 28 5.98 -9.82 4.92
N THR A 29 5.90 -9.38 6.18
CA THR A 29 4.62 -8.96 6.76
C THR A 29 4.05 -7.73 6.07
N ARG A 30 4.89 -6.74 5.76
CA ARG A 30 4.45 -5.54 5.03
C ARG A 30 3.99 -5.88 3.61
N ALA A 31 4.75 -6.72 2.90
CA ALA A 31 4.36 -7.21 1.57
C ALA A 31 3.05 -8.00 1.62
N ALA A 32 2.87 -8.87 2.61
CA ALA A 32 1.66 -9.67 2.76
C ALA A 32 0.42 -8.78 2.93
N VAL A 33 0.48 -7.73 3.76
CA VAL A 33 -0.63 -6.77 3.88
C VAL A 33 -0.93 -6.10 2.55
N MET A 34 0.08 -5.59 1.85
CA MET A 34 -0.13 -4.94 0.55
C MET A 34 -0.75 -5.89 -0.49
N LEU A 35 -0.29 -7.13 -0.55
CA LEU A 35 -0.82 -8.15 -1.45
C LEU A 35 -2.26 -8.53 -1.08
N MET A 36 -2.56 -8.70 0.20
CA MET A 36 -3.92 -8.99 0.68
C MET A 36 -4.87 -7.85 0.36
N SER A 37 -4.48 -6.59 0.59
CA SER A 37 -5.29 -5.42 0.22
C SER A 37 -5.52 -5.35 -1.28
N ALA A 38 -4.49 -5.52 -2.11
CA ALA A 38 -4.63 -5.52 -3.56
C ALA A 38 -5.55 -6.66 -4.06
N THR A 39 -5.51 -7.81 -3.38
CA THR A 39 -6.39 -8.94 -3.69
C THR A 39 -7.84 -8.66 -3.27
N ALA A 40 -8.05 -8.07 -2.08
CA ALA A 40 -9.36 -7.70 -1.60
C ALA A 40 -10.06 -6.71 -2.55
N GLU A 41 -9.33 -5.69 -3.00
CA GLU A 41 -9.80 -4.74 -4.05
C GLU A 41 -10.22 -5.49 -5.32
N LYS A 42 -9.35 -6.41 -5.80
CA LYS A 42 -9.60 -7.12 -7.06
C LYS A 42 -10.77 -8.11 -6.99
N LEU A 43 -11.06 -8.64 -5.81
CA LEU A 43 -12.17 -9.55 -5.55
C LEU A 43 -13.46 -8.82 -5.14
N GLY A 44 -13.47 -7.48 -5.11
CA GLY A 44 -14.62 -6.69 -4.66
C GLY A 44 -14.87 -6.76 -3.15
N LEU A 45 -13.93 -7.29 -2.37
CA LEU A 45 -14.06 -7.44 -0.91
C LEU A 45 -13.78 -6.15 -0.14
N SER A 46 -13.17 -5.17 -0.79
CA SER A 46 -12.88 -3.86 -0.20
C SER A 46 -14.05 -2.87 -0.30
N ASP A 47 -15.13 -3.19 -1.02
CA ASP A 47 -16.29 -2.30 -1.17
C ASP A 47 -17.08 -2.16 0.14
N ASP A 48 -17.82 -1.04 0.27
CA ASP A 48 -18.67 -0.76 1.44
C ASP A 48 -19.78 -1.83 1.62
N ASP A 49 -20.29 -2.34 0.50
CA ASP A 49 -21.15 -3.53 0.44
C ASP A 49 -20.49 -4.58 -0.45
N PRO A 50 -19.65 -5.46 0.13
CA PRO A 50 -18.94 -6.47 -0.63
C PRO A 50 -19.87 -7.42 -1.37
N ASP A 51 -21.06 -7.73 -0.84
CA ASP A 51 -21.94 -8.74 -1.42
C ASP A 51 -22.63 -8.27 -2.71
N ASP A 52 -22.85 -6.96 -2.85
CA ASP A 52 -23.36 -6.32 -4.07
C ASP A 52 -22.25 -5.65 -4.91
N SER A 53 -20.98 -5.95 -4.61
CA SER A 53 -19.86 -5.39 -5.36
C SER A 53 -19.92 -5.82 -6.84
N PRO A 54 -19.80 -4.87 -7.80
CA PRO A 54 -19.70 -5.21 -9.22
C PRO A 54 -18.40 -5.96 -9.56
N HIS A 55 -17.44 -6.01 -8.63
CA HIS A 55 -16.16 -6.69 -8.75
C HIS A 55 -16.09 -7.99 -7.95
N ARG A 56 -17.22 -8.43 -7.34
CA ARG A 56 -17.31 -9.68 -6.59
C ARG A 56 -16.99 -10.88 -7.48
N ASP A 57 -15.82 -11.48 -7.25
CA ASP A 57 -15.34 -12.65 -8.02
C ASP A 57 -15.02 -13.84 -7.09
N LEU A 58 -16.03 -14.28 -6.33
CA LEU A 58 -15.96 -15.50 -5.53
C LEU A 58 -16.89 -16.58 -6.07
N ASP A 59 -16.60 -17.83 -5.73
CA ASP A 59 -17.46 -18.96 -6.10
C ASP A 59 -18.90 -18.80 -5.60
N GLU A 60 -19.12 -18.11 -4.49
CA GLU A 60 -20.45 -17.79 -3.94
C GLU A 60 -21.25 -16.86 -4.86
N ALA A 61 -20.59 -15.93 -5.56
CA ALA A 61 -21.21 -15.05 -6.54
C ALA A 61 -21.56 -15.77 -7.86
N ARG A 62 -21.02 -16.97 -8.06
CA ARG A 62 -21.22 -17.79 -9.26
C ARG A 62 -22.27 -18.90 -9.09
N ARG A 63 -22.85 -19.06 -7.88
CA ARG A 63 -23.92 -20.03 -7.59
C ARG A 63 -25.27 -19.34 -7.54
#